data_AF-A0A920VYT9-F1
#
_entry.id   AF-A0A920VYT9-F1
#
_cell.length_a   1.000
_cell.length_b   1.000
_cell.length_c   1.000
_cell.angle_alpha   90.00
_cell.angle_beta   90.00
_cell.angle_gamma   90.00
#
_symmetry.space_group_name_H-M   'P 1'
#
loop_
_entity.id
_entity.type
_entity.pdbx_description
1 polymer ?
#
loop_
_entity_poly.entity_id
_entity_poly.type
_entity_poly.pdbx_seq_one_letter_code
_entity_poly.pdbx_strand_id
1 'polypeptide(L)'
;MGAVNDFLIFLDGYLGSALWFPTFLLLTGIFFTLYLGFPQIRYFKHAIGVTTGKFDKDGAKGDTTHFQALSTALSGTVGTGNIGGVALALHLGGPAALFWMWMTAFSG
;
A
#
# COMPACT_ATOMS: atom_id res chain seq x y z
N MET A 1 27.16 -15.72 13.19
CA MET A 1 26.37 -16.21 12.04
C MET A 1 25.13 -16.98 12.48
N GLY A 2 25.23 -18.01 13.34
CA GLY A 2 24.06 -18.76 13.86
C GLY A 2 23.02 -17.90 14.58
N ALA A 3 23.42 -17.12 15.59
CA ALA A 3 22.48 -16.28 16.35
C ALA A 3 21.73 -15.21 15.51
N VAL A 4 22.34 -14.70 14.44
CA VAL A 4 21.68 -13.76 13.52
C VAL A 4 20.66 -14.50 12.67
N ASN A 5 21.01 -15.69 12.16
CA ASN A 5 20.10 -16.54 11.42
C ASN A 5 18.90 -16.97 12.28
N ASP A 6 19.14 -17.35 13.54
CA ASP A 6 18.08 -17.75 14.47
C ASP A 6 17.14 -16.58 14.79
N PHE A 7 17.69 -15.37 14.91
CA PHE A 7 16.90 -14.14 15.06
C PHE A 7 16.05 -13.82 13.82
N LEU A 8 16.61 -14.00 12.61
CA LEU A 8 15.87 -13.79 11.37
C LEU A 8 14.75 -14.81 11.20
N ILE A 9 14.99 -16.09 11.54
CA ILE A 9 13.97 -17.14 11.52
C ILE A 9 12.86 -16.85 12.54
N PHE A 10 13.22 -16.33 13.72
CA PHE A 10 12.23 -15.89 14.69
C PHE A 10 11.33 -14.78 14.12
N LEU A 11 11.91 -13.75 13.49
CA LEU A 11 11.12 -12.68 12.85
C LEU A 11 10.26 -13.18 11.68
N ASP A 12 10.82 -14.05 10.84
CA ASP A 12 10.08 -14.67 9.72
C ASP A 12 8.87 -15.45 10.22
N GLY A 13 9.04 -16.22 11.30
CA GLY A 13 7.96 -16.98 11.93
C GLY A 13 6.78 -16.14 12.42
N TYR A 14 7.03 -14.86 12.76
CA TYR A 14 5.99 -13.93 13.22
C TYR A 14 5.46 -12.98 12.13
N LEU A 15 6.26 -12.66 11.11
CA LEU A 15 5.91 -11.66 10.09
C LEU A 15 5.78 -12.25 8.68
N GLY A 16 6.80 -12.99 8.22
CA GLY A 16 6.94 -13.44 6.83
C GLY A 16 6.11 -14.67 6.50
N SER A 17 6.29 -15.74 7.26
CA SER A 17 5.54 -17.00 7.08
C SER A 17 4.20 -17.01 7.81
N ALA A 18 3.92 -15.97 8.60
CA ALA A 18 2.79 -15.95 9.51
C ALA A 18 1.51 -15.48 8.81
N LEU A 19 0.58 -16.41 8.58
CA LEU A 19 -0.69 -16.12 7.89
C LEU A 19 -1.52 -15.04 8.59
N TRP A 20 -1.39 -14.89 9.92
CA TRP A 20 -2.16 -13.92 10.69
C TRP A 20 -1.86 -12.47 10.29
N PHE A 21 -0.62 -12.17 9.87
CA PHE A 21 -0.20 -10.79 9.63
C PHE A 21 -0.83 -10.18 8.37
N PRO A 22 -0.75 -10.81 7.17
CA PRO A 22 -1.47 -10.31 5.99
C PRO A 22 -2.99 -10.29 6.17
N THR A 23 -3.55 -11.31 6.84
CA THR A 23 -5.00 -11.36 7.10
C THR A 23 -5.44 -10.21 8.01
N PHE A 24 -4.68 -9.89 9.05
CA PHE A 24 -4.97 -8.76 9.93
C PHE A 24 -4.95 -7.42 9.18
N LEU A 25 -3.94 -7.19 8.34
CA LEU A 25 -3.86 -5.96 7.53
C LEU A 25 -5.09 -5.82 6.61
N LEU A 26 -5.51 -6.89 5.93
CA LEU A 26 -6.71 -6.86 5.10
C LEU A 26 -7.98 -6.58 5.90
N LEU A 27 -8.13 -7.20 7.08
CA LEU A 27 -9.26 -6.94 7.96
C LEU A 27 -9.31 -5.49 8.42
N THR A 28 -8.17 -4.89 8.77
CA THR A 28 -8.12 -3.47 9.15
C THR A 28 -8.52 -2.56 7.98
N GLY A 29 -8.06 -2.85 6.76
CA GLY A 29 -8.45 -2.11 5.56
C GLY A 29 -9.95 -2.20 5.28
N ILE A 30 -10.51 -3.41 5.31
CA ILE A 30 -11.96 -3.62 5.13
C ILE A 30 -12.75 -2.90 6.24
N PHE A 31 -12.31 -2.99 7.49
CA PHE A 31 -12.95 -2.30 8.61
C PHE A 31 -12.99 -0.79 8.39
N PHE A 32 -11.87 -0.16 8.07
CA PHE A 32 -11.83 1.28 7.80
C PHE A 32 -12.63 1.65 6.55
N THR A 33 -12.56 0.84 5.49
CA THR A 33 -13.36 1.03 4.28
C THR A 33 -14.86 1.09 4.60
N LEU A 34 -15.37 0.17 5.41
CA LEU A 34 -16.78 0.15 5.81
C LEU A 34 -17.11 1.28 6.79
N TYR A 35 -16.26 1.51 7.80
CA TYR A 35 -16.46 2.54 8.82
C TYR A 35 -16.50 3.96 8.23
N LEU A 36 -15.63 4.26 7.28
CA LEU A 36 -15.59 5.55 6.56
C LEU A 36 -16.58 5.61 5.38
N GLY A 37 -17.28 4.50 5.09
CA GLY A 37 -18.31 4.39 4.04
C GLY A 37 -17.76 4.44 2.61
N PHE A 38 -16.73 3.68 2.30
CA PHE A 38 -16.05 3.63 1.00
C PHE A 38 -15.40 4.96 0.59
N PRO A 39 -14.46 5.48 1.40
CA PRO A 39 -13.75 6.73 1.10
C PRO A 39 -13.01 6.68 -0.24
N GLN A 40 -12.52 5.50 -0.65
CA GLN A 40 -11.81 5.27 -1.91
C GLN A 40 -12.64 5.68 -3.12
N ILE A 41 -13.97 5.45 -3.08
CA ILE A 41 -14.88 5.82 -4.16
C ILE A 41 -15.33 7.27 -4.00
N ARG A 42 -15.69 7.68 -2.77
CA ARG A 42 -16.27 9.00 -2.48
C ARG A 42 -15.29 10.15 -2.75
N TYR A 43 -14.04 9.99 -2.36
CA TYR A 43 -13.04 11.06 -2.37
C TYR A 43 -12.04 10.97 -3.51
N PHE A 44 -12.10 9.96 -4.38
CA PHE A 44 -11.14 9.78 -5.48
C PHE A 44 -10.97 11.04 -6.35
N LYS A 45 -12.09 11.61 -6.81
CA LYS A 45 -12.08 12.82 -7.65
C LYS A 45 -11.53 14.03 -6.90
N HIS A 46 -11.82 14.13 -5.60
CA HIS A 46 -11.32 15.21 -4.77
C HIS A 46 -9.81 15.09 -4.57
N ALA A 47 -9.31 13.89 -4.26
CA ALA A 47 -7.89 13.60 -4.12
C ALA A 47 -7.10 13.97 -5.38
N ILE A 48 -7.60 13.61 -6.57
CA ILE A 48 -6.99 14.03 -7.84
C ILE A 48 -6.94 15.56 -7.92
N GLY A 49 -8.04 16.26 -7.63
CA GLY A 49 -8.08 17.72 -7.64
C GLY A 49 -7.10 18.38 -6.65
N VAL A 50 -6.87 17.75 -5.50
CA VAL A 50 -5.87 18.23 -4.51
C VAL A 50 -4.46 18.05 -5.06
N THR A 51 -4.16 16.89 -5.62
CA THR A 51 -2.81 16.59 -6.15
C THR A 51 -2.46 17.37 -7.42
N THR A 52 -3.45 17.83 -8.18
CA THR A 52 -3.22 18.70 -9.37
C THR A 52 -3.12 20.19 -9.03
N GLY A 53 -3.18 20.55 -7.74
CA GLY A 53 -3.05 21.92 -7.27
C GLY A 53 -4.32 22.77 -7.43
N LYS A 54 -5.47 22.19 -7.80
CA LYS A 54 -6.75 22.92 -7.95
C LYS A 54 -7.22 23.54 -6.63
N PHE A 55 -6.77 23.00 -5.50
CA PHE A 55 -7.12 23.46 -4.16
C PHE A 55 -5.94 24.11 -3.41
N ASP A 56 -4.81 24.35 -4.09
CA ASP A 56 -3.67 25.04 -3.48
C ASP A 56 -4.07 26.50 -3.18
N LYS A 57 -3.74 26.97 -1.98
CA LYS A 57 -3.97 28.36 -1.55
C LYS A 57 -2.65 29.08 -1.38
N ASP A 58 -2.56 30.29 -1.89
CA ASP A 58 -1.42 31.17 -1.67
C ASP A 58 -1.23 31.41 -0.17
N GLY A 59 -0.05 31.07 0.35
CA GLY A 59 0.30 31.20 1.78
C GLY A 59 -0.04 30.00 2.66
N ALA A 60 -0.47 28.86 2.10
CA ALA A 60 -0.60 27.62 2.86
C ALA A 60 0.77 27.15 3.39
N LYS A 61 0.87 26.86 4.69
CA LYS A 61 2.08 26.28 5.29
C LYS A 61 2.28 24.84 4.79
N GLY A 62 3.36 24.61 4.06
CA GLY A 62 3.82 23.28 3.66
C GLY A 62 5.20 23.38 2.99
N ASP A 63 6.08 22.42 3.27
CA ASP A 63 7.45 22.42 2.73
C ASP A 63 7.51 22.01 1.25
N THR A 64 6.47 21.32 0.77
CA THR A 64 6.35 20.80 -0.60
C THR A 64 4.91 20.93 -1.09
N THR A 65 4.71 21.02 -2.41
CA THR A 65 3.36 21.00 -3.00
C THR A 65 2.67 19.65 -2.80
N HIS A 66 1.35 19.59 -2.90
CA HIS A 66 0.60 18.33 -2.80
C HIS A 66 1.05 17.29 -3.83
N PHE A 67 1.39 17.73 -5.04
CA PHE A 67 1.96 16.87 -6.08
C PHE A 67 3.33 16.30 -5.70
N GLN A 68 4.21 17.15 -5.14
CA GLN A 68 5.54 16.73 -4.70
C GLN A 68 5.46 15.72 -3.56
N ALA A 69 4.60 15.96 -2.57
CA ALA A 69 4.37 15.02 -1.47
C ALA A 69 3.89 13.64 -1.98
N LEU A 70 2.94 13.63 -2.92
CA LEU A 70 2.50 12.40 -3.59
C LEU A 70 3.65 11.71 -4.33
N SER A 71 4.43 12.47 -5.11
CA SER A 71 5.54 11.94 -5.89
C SER A 71 6.61 11.30 -5.00
N THR A 72 6.92 11.92 -3.86
CA THR A 72 7.84 11.36 -2.86
C THR A 72 7.32 10.05 -2.28
N ALA A 73 6.03 10.00 -1.91
CA ALA A 73 5.41 8.77 -1.40
C ALA A 73 5.37 7.64 -2.46
N LEU A 74 5.04 7.98 -3.71
CA LEU A 74 5.05 7.03 -4.83
C LEU A 74 6.46 6.53 -5.14
N SER A 75 7.47 7.39 -5.08
CA SER A 75 8.86 6.99 -5.29
C SER A 75 9.34 5.99 -4.24
N GLY A 76 8.84 6.06 -3.01
CA GLY A 76 9.18 5.09 -1.96
C GLY A 76 8.47 3.75 -2.11
N THR A 77 7.32 3.73 -2.81
CA THR A 77 6.49 2.52 -2.95
C THR A 77 6.62 1.84 -4.31
N VAL A 78 6.99 2.55 -5.38
CA VAL A 78 7.18 1.98 -6.73
C VAL A 78 8.65 1.68 -6.96
N GLY A 79 8.99 0.40 -7.11
CA GLY A 79 10.36 -0.03 -7.38
C GLY A 79 10.47 -1.36 -8.11
N THR A 80 11.70 -1.75 -8.44
CA THR A 80 12.02 -3.04 -9.09
C THR A 80 11.51 -4.23 -8.28
N GLY A 81 11.49 -4.12 -6.95
CA GLY A 81 10.93 -5.11 -6.03
C GLY A 81 9.45 -5.40 -6.29
N ASN A 82 8.63 -4.40 -6.61
CA ASN A 82 7.22 -4.61 -6.93
C ASN A 82 7.05 -5.29 -8.29
N ILE A 83 7.87 -4.93 -9.28
CA ILE A 83 7.83 -5.56 -10.61
C ILE A 83 8.19 -7.05 -10.50
N GLY A 84 9.28 -7.36 -9.80
CA GLY A 84 9.71 -8.74 -9.55
C GLY A 84 8.73 -9.52 -8.68
N GLY A 85 8.19 -8.89 -7.63
CA GLY A 85 7.20 -9.49 -6.73
C GLY A 85 5.89 -9.83 -7.44
N VAL A 86 5.38 -8.94 -8.29
CA VAL A 86 4.19 -9.20 -9.12
C VAL A 86 4.46 -10.33 -10.12
N ALA A 87 5.63 -10.33 -10.76
CA ALA A 87 6.00 -11.42 -11.67
C ALA A 87 6.04 -12.78 -10.96
N LEU A 88 6.63 -12.84 -9.76
CA LEU A 88 6.70 -14.06 -8.94
C LEU A 88 5.30 -14.49 -8.45
N ALA A 89 4.48 -13.55 -8.00
CA ALA A 89 3.11 -13.83 -7.56
C ALA A 89 2.25 -14.39 -8.71
N LEU A 90 2.41 -13.85 -9.92
CA LEU A 90 1.75 -14.36 -11.12
C LEU A 90 2.28 -15.73 -11.53
N HIS A 91 3.59 -15.94 -11.44
CA HIS A 91 4.21 -17.21 -11.78
C HIS A 91 3.75 -18.34 -10.85
N LEU A 92 3.67 -18.09 -9.55
CA LEU A 92 3.29 -19.09 -8.55
C LEU A 92 1.76 -19.20 -8.37
N GLY A 93 1.04 -18.08 -8.33
CA GLY A 93 -0.39 -18.00 -8.03
C GLY A 93 -1.29 -17.96 -9.28
N GLY A 94 -0.71 -17.88 -10.47
CA GLY A 94 -1.45 -17.76 -11.72
C GLY A 94 -2.09 -16.38 -11.92
N PRO A 95 -2.89 -16.20 -12.99
CA PRO A 95 -3.45 -14.91 -13.36
C PRO A 95 -4.44 -14.34 -12.32
N ALA A 96 -5.05 -15.19 -11.48
CA ALA A 96 -5.96 -14.76 -10.43
C ALA A 96 -5.27 -13.91 -9.34
N ALA A 97 -3.93 -13.99 -9.21
CA ALA A 97 -3.19 -13.16 -8.26
C ALA A 97 -3.37 -11.66 -8.52
N LEU A 98 -3.51 -11.23 -9.79
CA LEU A 98 -3.74 -9.82 -10.13
C LEU A 98 -5.08 -9.31 -9.61
N PHE A 99 -6.13 -10.13 -9.70
CA PHE A 99 -7.44 -9.77 -9.15
C PHE A 99 -7.34 -9.50 -7.65
N TRP A 100 -6.66 -10.40 -6.92
CA TRP A 100 -6.48 -10.23 -5.48
C TRP A 100 -5.61 -9.04 -5.12
N MET A 101 -4.57 -8.73 -5.91
CA MET A 101 -3.76 -7.51 -5.73
C MET A 101 -4.57 -6.22 -5.87
N TRP A 102 -5.55 -6.16 -6.79
CA TRP A 102 -6.45 -5.01 -6.87
C TRP A 102 -7.41 -4.94 -5.68
N MET A 103 -7.91 -6.09 -5.20
CA MET A 103 -8.76 -6.14 -4.01
C MET A 103 -8.03 -5.68 -2.75
N THR A 104 -6.75 -6.04 -2.59
CA THR A 104 -5.92 -5.57 -1.47
C THR A 104 -5.67 -4.07 -1.56
N ALA A 105 -5.36 -3.55 -2.76
CA ALA A 105 -5.17 -2.12 -3.00
C ALA A 105 -6.46 -1.31 -2.81
N PHE A 106 -7.63 -1.88 -3.10
CA PHE A 106 -8.92 -1.24 -2.89
C PHE A 106 -9.30 -1.19 -1.41
N SER A 107 -8.94 -2.23 -0.65
CA SER A 107 -9.30 -2.34 0.77
C SER A 107 -8.35 -1.56 1.68
N GLY A 108 -7.11 -1.33 1.26
CA GLY A 108 -6.15 -0.45 1.92
C GLY A 108 -6.48 1.03 1.73
#